data_AF-A0A8I1TDA4-F1
#
_entry.id   AF-A0A8I1TDA4-F1
#
_cell.length_a   1.000
_cell.length_b   1.000
_cell.length_c   1.000
_cell.angle_alpha   90.00
_cell.angle_beta   90.00
_cell.angle_gamma   90.00
#
_symmetry.space_group_name_H-M   'P 1'
#
loop_
_entity.id
_entity.type
_entity.pdbx_description
1 polymer ?
#
loop_
_entity_poly.entity_id
_entity_poly.type
_entity_poly.pdbx_seq_one_letter_code
_entity_poly.pdbx_strand_id
1 'polypeptide(L)'
;MYDLQDLIAALPPSNKPLRISVRQLHWFRAAFEACARLCGERMGCRFAVDDAKLARIFLRWLRAIDAQKPRNLRERRDFFDFVPSLVLCELIADMPLKTISGPSLAEPGSAAAFWPEGYVCTQFCLAVHGAATQQEFNVRSEIDRMVDDVRSWYSFRENASEDQNFAAGFFQKLLGHEPNWFMPASFQARMRVNE
;
A
#
# COMPACT_ATOMS: atom_id res chain seq x y z
N MET A 1 15.79 42.04 -2.68
CA MET A 1 15.57 41.73 -1.25
C MET A 1 14.79 40.43 -1.22
N TYR A 2 15.31 39.38 -0.58
CA TYR A 2 14.66 38.06 -0.55
C TYR A 2 13.49 38.13 0.43
N ASP A 3 12.25 38.08 -0.10
CA ASP A 3 11.06 38.07 0.74
C ASP A 3 10.57 36.64 0.96
N LEU A 4 10.81 36.15 2.17
CA LEU A 4 10.36 34.82 2.58
C LEU A 4 8.82 34.72 2.58
N GLN A 5 8.10 35.84 2.73
CA GLN A 5 6.63 35.84 2.75
C GLN A 5 6.04 35.57 1.37
N ASP A 6 6.65 36.08 0.30
CA ASP A 6 6.24 35.78 -1.07
C ASP A 6 6.39 34.28 -1.38
N LEU A 7 7.46 33.65 -0.87
CA LEU A 7 7.68 32.20 -0.98
C LEU A 7 6.69 31.38 -0.14
N ILE A 8 6.35 31.84 1.06
CA ILE A 8 5.32 31.20 1.91
C ILE A 8 3.94 31.31 1.25
N ALA A 9 3.61 32.46 0.66
CA ALA A 9 2.34 32.69 -0.02
C ALA A 9 2.20 31.86 -1.32
N ALA A 10 3.31 31.49 -1.95
CA ALA A 10 3.35 30.56 -3.09
C ALA A 10 3.18 29.09 -2.70
N LEU A 11 3.22 28.73 -1.40
CA LEU A 11 2.98 27.35 -0.97
C LEU A 11 1.49 26.99 -1.17
N PRO A 12 1.18 25.77 -1.66
CA PRO A 12 -0.20 25.33 -1.80
C PRO A 12 -0.89 25.27 -0.42
N PRO A 13 -2.20 25.60 -0.35
CA PRO A 13 -2.94 25.56 0.90
C PRO A 13 -2.95 24.14 1.47
N SER A 14 -2.78 24.02 2.79
CA SER A 14 -2.78 22.74 3.49
C SER A 14 -3.93 22.66 4.49
N ASN A 15 -4.76 21.62 4.38
CA ASN A 15 -5.87 21.36 5.31
C ASN A 15 -5.41 20.80 6.67
N LYS A 16 -4.09 20.59 6.86
CA LYS A 16 -3.47 20.19 8.12
C LYS A 16 -2.25 21.06 8.38
N PRO A 17 -1.83 21.26 9.64
CA PRO A 17 -0.58 21.95 9.91
C PRO A 17 0.59 21.25 9.20
N LEU A 18 1.49 22.00 8.56
CA LEU A 18 2.62 21.45 7.79
C LEU A 18 3.44 20.41 8.57
N ARG A 19 3.64 20.65 9.88
CA ARG A 19 4.30 19.70 10.80
C ARG A 19 3.66 18.30 10.83
N ILE A 20 2.33 18.22 10.69
CA ILE A 20 1.59 16.95 10.71
C ILE A 20 1.86 16.22 9.39
N SER A 21 1.75 16.91 8.25
CA SER A 21 2.03 16.33 6.94
C SER A 21 3.46 15.80 6.83
N VAL A 22 4.44 16.56 7.34
CA VAL A 22 5.85 16.14 7.40
C VAL A 22 6.03 14.91 8.30
N ARG A 23 5.40 14.89 9.49
CA ARG A 23 5.46 13.73 10.39
C ARG A 23 4.84 12.48 9.77
N GLN A 24 3.73 12.62 9.04
CA GLN A 24 3.08 11.49 8.37
C GLN A 24 3.97 10.90 7.28
N LEU A 25 4.62 11.74 6.46
CA LEU A 25 5.57 11.26 5.46
C LEU A 25 6.79 10.60 6.10
N HIS A 26 7.36 11.20 7.14
CA HIS A 26 8.49 10.62 7.86
C HIS A 26 8.14 9.25 8.46
N TRP A 27 6.98 9.16 9.12
CA TRP A 27 6.48 7.90 9.67
C TRP A 27 6.27 6.85 8.56
N PHE A 28 5.67 7.24 7.43
CA PHE A 28 5.41 6.33 6.31
C PHE A 28 6.71 5.73 5.77
N ARG A 29 7.74 6.55 5.57
CA ARG A 29 9.07 6.09 5.14
C ARG A 29 9.69 5.14 6.16
N ALA A 30 9.76 5.55 7.43
CA ALA A 30 10.34 4.74 8.49
C ALA A 30 9.61 3.39 8.66
N ALA A 31 8.28 3.38 8.54
CA ALA A 31 7.48 2.16 8.61
C ALA A 31 7.76 1.23 7.41
N PHE A 32 7.87 1.77 6.20
CA PHE A 32 8.20 0.99 5.02
C PHE A 32 9.61 0.40 5.11
N GLU A 33 10.61 1.19 5.51
CA GLU A 33 11.99 0.72 5.70
C GLU A 33 12.08 -0.38 6.78
N ALA A 34 11.37 -0.20 7.90
CA ALA A 34 11.32 -1.21 8.95
C ALA A 34 10.70 -2.52 8.46
N CYS A 35 9.63 -2.44 7.66
CA CYS A 35 9.00 -3.60 7.04
C CYS A 35 9.95 -4.28 6.04
N ALA A 36 10.55 -3.52 5.13
CA ALA A 36 11.51 -4.02 4.15
C ALA A 36 12.70 -4.71 4.81
N ARG A 37 13.25 -4.13 5.89
CA ARG A 37 14.33 -4.72 6.67
C ARG A 37 13.91 -6.06 7.30
N LEU A 38 12.77 -6.09 8.00
CA LEU A 38 12.27 -7.31 8.64
C LEU A 38 12.01 -8.43 7.62
N CYS A 39 11.38 -8.08 6.49
CA CYS A 39 11.16 -9.01 5.39
C CYS A 39 12.49 -9.50 4.80
N GLY A 40 13.47 -8.60 4.59
CA GLY A 40 14.80 -8.96 4.12
C GLY A 40 15.53 -9.92 5.06
N GLU A 41 15.49 -9.67 6.37
CA GLU A 41 16.05 -10.56 7.40
C GLU A 41 15.44 -11.97 7.31
N ARG A 42 14.11 -12.07 7.14
CA ARG A 42 13.41 -13.37 6.99
C ARG A 42 13.73 -14.09 5.69
N MET A 43 13.88 -13.34 4.59
CA MET A 43 14.20 -13.89 3.27
C MET A 43 15.70 -14.14 3.08
N GLY A 44 16.57 -13.67 3.98
CA GLY A 44 18.01 -13.74 3.80
C GLY A 44 18.51 -12.86 2.66
N CYS A 45 17.89 -11.69 2.45
CA CYS A 45 18.29 -10.70 1.46
C CYS A 45 18.33 -9.27 2.02
N ARG A 46 18.89 -8.35 1.23
CA ARG A 46 18.85 -6.91 1.50
C ARG A 46 18.12 -6.20 0.38
N PHE A 47 17.47 -5.10 0.74
CA PHE A 47 16.81 -4.22 -0.21
C PHE A 47 17.41 -2.83 -0.19
N ALA A 48 17.43 -2.20 -1.36
CA ALA A 48 17.62 -0.76 -1.51
C ALA A 48 16.23 -0.11 -1.61
N VAL A 49 15.98 0.90 -0.77
CA VAL A 49 14.74 1.70 -0.78
C VAL A 49 15.03 3.06 -1.42
N ASP A 50 14.13 3.53 -2.26
CA ASP A 50 14.17 4.84 -2.90
C ASP A 50 13.22 5.82 -2.21
N ASP A 51 13.78 6.71 -1.39
CA ASP A 51 13.03 7.70 -0.62
C ASP A 51 12.24 8.71 -1.46
N ALA A 52 12.75 9.04 -2.65
CA ALA A 52 12.10 9.97 -3.55
C ALA A 52 10.83 9.32 -4.13
N LYS A 53 10.93 8.06 -4.54
CA LYS A 53 9.75 7.27 -4.96
C LYS A 53 8.74 7.12 -3.83
N LEU A 54 9.17 6.76 -2.61
CA LEU A 54 8.26 6.65 -1.45
C LEU A 54 7.50 7.96 -1.17
N ALA A 55 8.17 9.11 -1.27
CA ALA A 55 7.49 10.40 -1.12
C ALA A 55 6.40 10.61 -2.18
N ARG A 56 6.71 10.32 -3.45
CA ARG A 56 5.72 10.48 -4.53
C ARG A 56 4.54 9.53 -4.37
N ILE A 57 4.81 8.27 -4.03
CA ILE A 57 3.81 7.24 -3.74
C ILE A 57 2.88 7.69 -2.61
N PHE A 58 3.45 8.18 -1.49
CA PHE A 58 2.66 8.69 -0.37
C PHE A 58 1.71 9.82 -0.80
N LEU A 59 2.20 10.78 -1.59
CA LEU A 59 1.38 11.90 -2.06
C LEU A 59 0.27 11.45 -3.03
N ARG A 60 0.54 10.48 -3.91
CA ARG A 60 -0.49 9.91 -4.80
C ARG A 60 -1.54 9.15 -4.01
N TRP A 61 -1.11 8.36 -3.03
CA TRP A 61 -2.01 7.64 -2.14
C TRP A 61 -2.96 8.60 -1.39
N LEU A 62 -2.45 9.71 -0.82
CA LEU A 62 -3.32 10.70 -0.18
C LEU A 62 -4.38 11.27 -1.15
N ARG A 63 -3.98 11.57 -2.40
CA ARG A 63 -4.93 12.03 -3.43
C ARG A 63 -5.96 10.95 -3.78
N ALA A 64 -5.54 9.69 -3.90
CA ALA A 64 -6.43 8.57 -4.18
C ALA A 64 -7.45 8.36 -3.05
N ILE A 65 -7.03 8.47 -1.79
CA ILE A 65 -7.94 8.44 -0.64
C ILE A 65 -8.94 9.60 -0.73
N ASP A 66 -8.46 10.83 -0.89
CA ASP A 66 -9.32 12.02 -0.89
C ASP A 66 -10.37 11.97 -2.02
N ALA A 67 -10.01 11.43 -3.19
CA ALA A 67 -10.92 11.27 -4.32
C ALA A 67 -12.04 10.23 -4.07
N GLN A 68 -11.84 9.28 -3.15
CA GLN A 68 -12.73 8.13 -2.96
C GLN A 68 -13.45 8.11 -1.60
N LYS A 69 -13.23 9.14 -0.76
CA LYS A 69 -13.85 9.23 0.56
C LYS A 69 -15.39 9.11 0.47
N PRO A 70 -16.01 8.18 1.21
CA PRO A 70 -17.46 8.07 1.22
C PRO A 70 -18.09 9.29 1.90
N ARG A 71 -19.25 9.70 1.39
CA ARG A 71 -20.09 10.74 2.04
C ARG A 71 -20.90 10.17 3.20
N ASN A 72 -21.18 8.87 3.14
CA ASN A 72 -21.99 8.16 4.11
C ASN A 72 -21.11 7.58 5.23
N LEU A 73 -21.41 7.93 6.49
CA LEU A 73 -20.66 7.44 7.65
C LEU A 73 -20.76 5.92 7.84
N ARG A 74 -21.82 5.28 7.32
CA ARG A 74 -21.99 3.82 7.41
C ARG A 74 -20.93 3.07 6.59
N GLU A 75 -20.43 3.67 5.51
CA GLU A 75 -19.39 3.11 4.64
C GLU A 75 -17.97 3.33 5.18
N ARG A 76 -17.81 4.02 6.32
CA ARG A 76 -16.49 4.38 6.84
C ARG A 76 -15.64 3.15 7.10
N ARG A 77 -16.18 2.12 7.75
CA ARG A 77 -15.42 0.90 8.06
C ARG A 77 -14.95 0.20 6.78
N ASP A 78 -15.86 0.00 5.85
CA ASP A 78 -15.58 -0.54 4.52
C ASP A 78 -14.50 0.24 3.77
N PHE A 79 -14.53 1.56 3.88
CA PHE A 79 -13.51 2.41 3.28
C PHE A 79 -12.14 2.24 3.95
N PHE A 80 -12.09 2.05 5.27
CA PHE A 80 -10.83 1.75 5.97
C PHE A 80 -10.20 0.43 5.50
N ASP A 81 -11.01 -0.60 5.23
CA ASP A 81 -10.53 -1.88 4.68
C ASP A 81 -10.06 -1.73 3.21
N PHE A 82 -10.62 -0.76 2.49
CA PHE A 82 -10.26 -0.48 1.11
C PHE A 82 -8.98 0.36 0.95
N VAL A 83 -8.75 1.34 1.82
CA VAL A 83 -7.65 2.33 1.69
C VAL A 83 -6.24 1.72 1.47
N PRO A 84 -5.83 0.62 2.13
CA PRO A 84 -4.51 0.02 1.92
C PRO A 84 -4.33 -0.55 0.50
N SER A 85 -5.41 -0.93 -0.18
CA SER A 85 -5.37 -1.38 -1.58
C SER A 85 -4.87 -0.27 -2.52
N LEU A 86 -5.20 0.99 -2.21
CA LEU A 86 -4.80 2.15 -3.01
C LEU A 86 -3.31 2.44 -2.93
N VAL A 87 -2.69 2.28 -1.75
CA VAL A 87 -1.24 2.44 -1.64
C VAL A 87 -0.51 1.28 -2.30
N LEU A 88 -1.08 0.07 -2.30
CA LEU A 88 -0.47 -1.05 -3.02
C LEU A 88 -0.39 -0.79 -4.53
N CYS A 89 -1.45 -0.25 -5.16
CA CYS A 89 -1.39 0.14 -6.57
C CYS A 89 -0.19 1.06 -6.86
N GLU A 90 -0.03 2.11 -6.06
CA GLU A 90 1.05 3.08 -6.22
C GLU A 90 2.44 2.48 -5.94
N LEU A 91 2.55 1.60 -4.95
CA LEU A 91 3.78 0.87 -4.63
C LEU A 91 4.19 -0.04 -5.79
N ILE A 92 3.26 -0.79 -6.37
CA ILE A 92 3.55 -1.71 -7.48
C ILE A 92 3.92 -0.95 -8.76
N ALA A 93 3.27 0.18 -9.03
CA ALA A 93 3.54 0.97 -10.22
C ALA A 93 4.91 1.66 -10.21
N ASP A 94 5.29 2.29 -9.09
CA ASP A 94 6.59 2.99 -9.01
C ASP A 94 7.73 2.10 -8.51
N MET A 95 7.41 0.99 -7.82
CA MET A 95 8.32 0.04 -7.17
C MET A 95 9.49 0.73 -6.45
N PRO A 96 9.30 1.18 -5.19
CA PRO A 96 10.29 1.98 -4.46
C PRO A 96 11.42 1.13 -3.84
N LEU A 97 11.47 -0.14 -4.17
CA LEU A 97 12.31 -1.14 -3.52
C LEU A 97 12.99 -1.97 -4.60
N LYS A 98 14.26 -2.34 -4.37
CA LYS A 98 14.98 -3.27 -5.24
C LYS A 98 15.79 -4.25 -4.40
N THR A 99 15.68 -5.54 -4.72
CA THR A 99 16.50 -6.58 -4.11
C THR A 99 17.97 -6.41 -4.51
N ILE A 100 18.87 -6.34 -3.54
CA ILE A 100 20.33 -6.20 -3.76
C ILE A 100 21.00 -7.58 -3.85
N SER A 101 20.45 -8.57 -3.15
CA SER A 101 20.95 -9.94 -3.11
C SER A 101 19.79 -10.93 -3.14
N GLY A 102 19.92 -12.06 -3.84
CA GLY A 102 18.84 -13.05 -3.91
C GLY A 102 18.37 -13.52 -2.52
N PRO A 103 17.07 -13.87 -2.37
CA PRO A 103 16.49 -14.33 -1.10
C PRO A 103 17.00 -15.73 -0.74
N SER A 104 18.07 -15.80 0.05
CA SER A 104 18.77 -17.05 0.37
C SER A 104 18.08 -17.95 1.40
N LEU A 105 17.16 -17.39 2.20
CA LEU A 105 16.40 -18.10 3.24
C LEU A 105 14.91 -18.25 2.89
N ALA A 106 14.45 -17.69 1.77
CA ALA A 106 13.08 -17.89 1.32
C ALA A 106 12.89 -19.32 0.80
N GLU A 107 11.76 -19.94 1.13
CA GLU A 107 11.41 -21.25 0.61
C GLU A 107 11.35 -21.22 -0.92
N PRO A 108 12.06 -22.12 -1.63
CA PRO A 108 11.99 -22.21 -3.08
C PRO A 108 10.54 -22.40 -3.55
N GLY A 109 10.10 -21.57 -4.49
CA GLY A 109 8.72 -21.61 -4.99
C GLY A 109 7.70 -20.88 -4.11
N SER A 110 8.11 -20.22 -3.03
CA SER A 110 7.24 -19.29 -2.28
C SER A 110 7.07 -17.96 -3.01
N ALA A 111 6.02 -17.21 -2.64
CA ALA A 111 5.80 -15.83 -3.08
C ALA A 111 7.01 -14.91 -2.83
N ALA A 112 7.58 -15.03 -1.62
CA ALA A 112 8.73 -14.27 -1.18
C ALA A 112 9.98 -14.56 -2.02
N ALA A 113 10.19 -15.81 -2.47
CA ALA A 113 11.27 -16.16 -3.38
C ALA A 113 10.99 -15.72 -4.83
N PHE A 114 9.73 -15.80 -5.27
CA PHE A 114 9.32 -15.49 -6.64
C PHE A 114 9.37 -14.00 -6.98
N TRP A 115 8.84 -13.15 -6.10
CA TRP A 115 8.82 -11.71 -6.29
C TRP A 115 9.03 -10.97 -4.97
N PRO A 116 10.28 -10.90 -4.48
CA PRO A 116 10.60 -10.33 -3.17
C PRO A 116 10.09 -8.89 -3.01
N GLU A 117 10.19 -8.07 -4.06
CA GLU A 117 9.78 -6.68 -3.98
C GLU A 117 8.27 -6.49 -3.86
N GLY A 118 7.51 -7.21 -4.69
CA GLY A 118 6.05 -7.22 -4.61
C GLY A 118 5.61 -7.79 -3.25
N TYR A 119 6.29 -8.83 -2.76
CA TYR A 119 6.02 -9.41 -1.45
C TYR A 119 6.14 -8.38 -0.33
N VAL A 120 7.25 -7.64 -0.26
CA VAL A 120 7.43 -6.57 0.74
C VAL A 120 6.35 -5.50 0.64
N CYS A 121 6.00 -5.05 -0.58
CA CYS A 121 4.95 -4.04 -0.76
C CYS A 121 3.59 -4.52 -0.22
N THR A 122 3.22 -5.78 -0.50
CA THR A 122 1.99 -6.39 0.02
C THR A 122 2.03 -6.54 1.54
N GLN A 123 3.13 -7.06 2.11
CA GLN A 123 3.27 -7.23 3.56
C GLN A 123 3.19 -5.88 4.30
N PHE A 124 3.76 -4.82 3.74
CA PHE A 124 3.64 -3.48 4.30
C PHE A 124 2.17 -3.01 4.34
N CYS A 125 1.42 -3.22 3.25
CA CYS A 125 0.00 -2.84 3.20
C CYS A 125 -0.85 -3.65 4.19
N LEU A 126 -0.58 -4.94 4.35
CA LEU A 126 -1.24 -5.79 5.35
C LEU A 126 -0.91 -5.34 6.78
N ALA A 127 0.34 -4.96 7.05
CA ALA A 127 0.75 -4.45 8.36
C ALA A 127 0.08 -3.11 8.70
N VAL A 128 0.01 -2.19 7.72
CA VAL A 128 -0.70 -0.92 7.88
C VAL A 128 -2.19 -1.14 8.11
N HIS A 129 -2.83 -2.04 7.36
CA HIS A 129 -4.22 -2.43 7.56
C HIS A 129 -4.45 -3.00 8.97
N GLY A 130 -3.68 -4.02 9.36
CA GLY A 130 -3.82 -4.66 10.66
C GLY A 130 -3.63 -3.70 11.83
N ALA A 131 -2.62 -2.82 11.74
CA ALA A 131 -2.38 -1.81 12.77
C ALA A 131 -3.52 -0.78 12.84
N ALA A 132 -4.01 -0.28 11.70
CA ALA A 132 -5.10 0.69 11.66
C ALA A 132 -6.42 0.09 12.17
N THR A 133 -6.76 -1.13 11.74
CA THR A 133 -7.99 -1.82 12.15
C THR A 133 -7.97 -2.17 13.63
N GLN A 134 -6.82 -2.60 14.17
CA GLN A 134 -6.68 -2.85 15.59
C GLN A 134 -6.84 -1.56 16.41
N GLN A 135 -6.28 -0.44 15.96
CA GLN A 135 -6.39 0.85 16.66
C GLN A 135 -7.81 1.44 16.62
N GLU A 136 -8.47 1.40 15.47
CA GLU A 136 -9.77 2.07 15.27
C GLU A 136 -10.96 1.21 15.70
N PHE A 137 -10.84 -0.12 15.60
CA PHE A 137 -11.97 -1.04 15.81
C PHE A 137 -11.71 -2.13 16.86
N ASN A 138 -10.49 -2.25 17.40
CA ASN A 138 -10.09 -3.31 18.33
C ASN A 138 -10.36 -4.73 17.79
N VAL A 139 -10.20 -4.91 16.47
CA VAL A 139 -10.36 -6.18 15.76
C VAL A 139 -9.02 -6.65 15.22
N ARG A 140 -8.78 -7.97 15.23
CA ARG A 140 -7.65 -8.60 14.57
C ARG A 140 -8.01 -8.94 13.12
N SER A 141 -7.19 -8.51 12.17
CA SER A 141 -7.38 -8.88 10.76
C SER A 141 -7.07 -10.37 10.54
N GLU A 142 -7.97 -11.06 9.83
CA GLU A 142 -7.72 -12.37 9.26
C GLU A 142 -7.26 -12.20 7.80
N ILE A 143 -6.23 -12.95 7.41
CA ILE A 143 -5.67 -12.90 6.06
C ILE A 143 -5.90 -14.24 5.39
N ASP A 144 -6.33 -14.23 4.13
CA ASP A 144 -6.54 -15.44 3.34
C ASP A 144 -5.22 -16.19 3.09
N ARG A 145 -5.28 -17.52 3.04
CA ARG A 145 -4.14 -18.40 2.73
C ARG A 145 -3.58 -18.19 1.32
N MET A 146 -4.33 -17.53 0.45
CA MET A 146 -3.88 -17.05 -0.86
C MET A 146 -2.55 -16.26 -0.80
N VAL A 147 -2.21 -15.66 0.35
CA VAL A 147 -0.91 -15.00 0.56
C VAL A 147 0.27 -15.97 0.38
N ASP A 148 0.08 -17.27 0.62
CA ASP A 148 1.11 -18.31 0.50
C ASP A 148 1.10 -19.04 -0.85
N ASP A 149 0.07 -18.83 -1.69
CA ASP A 149 -0.05 -19.50 -2.99
C ASP A 149 0.72 -18.79 -4.11
N VAL A 150 1.89 -19.31 -4.47
CA VAL A 150 2.73 -18.73 -5.52
C VAL A 150 2.02 -18.55 -6.87
N ARG A 151 1.03 -19.39 -7.23
CA ARG A 151 0.31 -19.24 -8.51
C ARG A 151 -0.51 -17.95 -8.53
N SER A 152 -1.14 -17.63 -7.41
CA SER A 152 -1.82 -16.34 -7.21
C SER A 152 -0.86 -15.16 -7.37
N TRP A 153 0.40 -15.31 -6.93
CA TRP A 153 1.43 -14.28 -7.10
C TRP A 153 1.92 -14.12 -8.54
N TYR A 154 2.00 -15.21 -9.31
CA TYR A 154 2.27 -15.14 -10.76
C TYR A 154 1.20 -14.31 -11.45
N SER A 155 -0.08 -14.65 -11.25
CA SER A 155 -1.21 -13.93 -11.84
C SER A 155 -1.25 -12.47 -11.38
N PHE A 156 -0.99 -12.22 -10.10
CA PHE A 156 -0.91 -10.86 -9.58
C PHE A 156 0.16 -10.03 -10.29
N ARG A 157 1.39 -10.54 -10.36
CA ARG A 157 2.51 -9.83 -10.99
C ARG A 157 2.24 -9.55 -12.46
N GLU A 158 1.68 -10.52 -13.18
CA GLU A 158 1.31 -10.40 -14.59
C GLU A 158 0.26 -9.32 -14.78
N ASN A 159 -0.90 -9.45 -14.13
CA ASN A 159 -2.01 -8.50 -14.25
C ASN A 159 -1.61 -7.08 -13.81
N ALA A 160 -0.87 -6.94 -12.71
CA ALA A 160 -0.43 -5.65 -12.22
C ALA A 160 0.61 -4.97 -13.12
N SER A 161 1.30 -5.73 -13.97
CA SER A 161 2.19 -5.17 -15.00
C SER A 161 1.42 -4.60 -16.19
N GLU A 162 0.21 -5.10 -16.46
CA GLU A 162 -0.70 -4.57 -17.47
C GLU A 162 -1.49 -3.37 -16.95
N ASP A 163 -2.07 -3.48 -15.75
CA ASP A 163 -2.73 -2.40 -15.04
C ASP A 163 -2.49 -2.50 -13.53
N GLN A 164 -1.79 -1.50 -12.98
CA GLN A 164 -1.51 -1.36 -11.56
C GLN A 164 -2.76 -1.50 -10.66
N ASN A 165 -3.95 -1.13 -11.16
CA ASN A 165 -5.19 -1.19 -10.40
C ASN A 165 -5.57 -2.61 -10.00
N PHE A 166 -5.09 -3.64 -10.71
CA PHE A 166 -5.30 -5.04 -10.32
C PHE A 166 -4.68 -5.37 -8.95
N ALA A 167 -3.68 -4.60 -8.51
CA ALA A 167 -3.14 -4.73 -7.17
C ALA A 167 -4.20 -4.49 -6.09
N ALA A 168 -5.15 -3.57 -6.34
CA ALA A 168 -6.24 -3.35 -5.39
C ALA A 168 -7.16 -4.57 -5.29
N GLY A 169 -7.51 -5.19 -6.42
CA GLY A 169 -8.34 -6.39 -6.45
C GLY A 169 -7.67 -7.59 -5.76
N PHE A 170 -6.38 -7.81 -6.03
CA PHE A 170 -5.58 -8.81 -5.33
C PHE A 170 -5.57 -8.59 -3.81
N PHE A 171 -5.34 -7.36 -3.37
CA PHE A 171 -5.33 -7.03 -1.95
C PHE A 171 -6.69 -7.25 -1.27
N GLN A 172 -7.79 -6.90 -1.95
CA GLN A 172 -9.13 -7.16 -1.42
C GLN A 172 -9.41 -8.66 -1.26
N LYS A 173 -8.95 -9.52 -2.19
CA LYS A 173 -9.02 -10.97 -2.02
C LYS A 173 -8.24 -11.47 -0.80
N LEU A 174 -7.05 -10.92 -0.54
CA LEU A 174 -6.29 -11.28 0.67
C LEU A 174 -7.03 -10.94 1.97
N LEU A 175 -7.89 -9.93 1.94
CA LEU A 175 -8.77 -9.55 3.06
C LEU A 175 -10.10 -10.33 3.07
N GLY A 176 -10.30 -11.30 2.16
CA GLY A 176 -11.51 -12.10 2.06
C GLY A 176 -12.70 -11.40 1.39
N HIS A 177 -12.47 -10.27 0.70
CA HIS A 177 -13.50 -9.59 -0.07
C HIS A 177 -13.54 -10.06 -1.53
N GLU A 178 -14.72 -10.01 -2.14
CA GLU A 178 -14.85 -10.17 -3.60
C GLU A 178 -14.58 -8.83 -4.30
N PRO A 179 -13.51 -8.69 -5.09
CA PRO A 179 -13.18 -7.45 -5.76
C PRO A 179 -14.03 -7.24 -7.02
N ASN A 180 -14.27 -5.97 -7.36
CA ASN A 180 -14.79 -5.60 -8.67
C ASN A 180 -13.64 -5.59 -9.70
N TRP A 181 -13.45 -6.67 -10.45
CA TRP A 181 -12.34 -6.76 -11.43
C TRP A 181 -12.42 -5.78 -12.61
N PHE A 182 -13.60 -5.20 -12.87
CA PHE A 182 -13.73 -4.15 -13.89
C PHE A 182 -13.22 -2.79 -13.41
N MET A 183 -13.34 -2.52 -12.12
CA MET A 183 -12.88 -1.28 -11.49
C MET A 183 -12.25 -1.56 -10.11
N PRO A 184 -11.11 -2.29 -10.06
CA PRO A 184 -10.59 -2.86 -8.82
C PRO A 184 -10.10 -1.81 -7.82
N ALA A 185 -9.68 -0.65 -8.31
CA ALA A 185 -9.24 0.49 -7.50
C ALA A 185 -10.36 1.51 -7.21
N SER A 186 -11.63 1.17 -7.44
CA SER A 186 -12.79 2.03 -7.14
C SER A 186 -13.60 1.51 -5.95
N PHE A 187 -13.57 2.25 -4.84
CA PHE A 187 -14.32 1.93 -3.63
C PHE A 187 -15.83 1.84 -3.90
N GLN A 188 -16.37 2.82 -4.64
CA GLN A 188 -17.80 2.87 -4.95
C GLN A 188 -18.23 1.72 -5.87
N ALA A 189 -17.36 1.29 -6.79
CA ALA A 189 -17.64 0.13 -7.63
C ALA A 189 -17.62 -1.18 -6.83
N ARG A 190 -16.76 -1.28 -5.79
CA ARG A 190 -16.75 -2.40 -4.85
C ARG A 190 -18.04 -2.48 -4.03
N MET A 191 -18.52 -1.35 -3.51
CA MET A 191 -19.74 -1.32 -2.69
C MET A 191 -20.96 -1.82 -3.44
N ARG A 192 -21.09 -1.51 -4.74
CA ARG A 192 -22.21 -1.96 -5.59
C ARG A 192 -22.23 -3.46 -5.90
N VAL A 193 -21.12 -4.17 -5.71
CA VAL A 193 -21.06 -5.63 -5.90
C VAL A 193 -21.60 -6.36 -4.66
N ASN A 194 -21.60 -5.69 -3.50
CA ASN A 194 -22.04 -6.25 -2.22
C ASN A 194 -23.51 -5.90 -1.88
N GLU A 195 -24.21 -5.17 -2.76
CA GLU A 195 -25.66 -4.90 -2.69
C GLU A 195 -26.45 -6.02 -3.41
#